data_AF-R7CWQ9-F1
#
_entry.id   AF-R7CWQ9-F1
#
_cell.length_a   1.000
_cell.length_b   1.000
_cell.length_c   1.000
_cell.angle_alpha   90.00
_cell.angle_beta   90.00
_cell.angle_gamma   90.00
#
_symmetry.space_group_name_H-M   'P 1'
#
loop_
_entity.id
_entity.type
_entity.pdbx_description
1 polymer ?
#
loop_
_entity_poly.entity_id
_entity_poly.type
_entity_poly.pdbx_seq_one_letter_code
_entity_poly.pdbx_strand_id
1 'polypeptide(L)' 'MLETILISVLIVAICIALLALQIIVKKNGKFPNTHVSGNLAMRKRGVHCVQSQDREARLNRPGIRESLHTSASSNE' A
#
# COMPACT_ATOMS: atom_id res chain seq x y z
N MET A 1 -19.49 39.75 15.32
CA MET A 1 -18.08 39.35 15.52
C MET A 1 -18.00 38.01 16.26
N LEU A 2 -18.47 37.91 17.52
CA LEU A 2 -18.48 36.62 18.23
C LEU A 2 -19.44 35.59 17.62
N GLU A 3 -20.68 35.98 17.30
CA GLU A 3 -21.68 35.12 16.65
C GLU A 3 -21.15 34.44 15.39
N THR A 4 -20.51 35.23 14.52
CA THR A 4 -19.89 34.75 13.28
C THR A 4 -18.74 33.78 13.52
N ILE A 5 -17.93 34.01 14.56
CA ILE A 5 -16.84 33.10 14.94
C ILE A 5 -17.41 31.78 15.49
N LEU A 6 -18.41 31.83 16.37
CA LEU A 6 -19.10 30.66 16.91
C LEU A 6 -19.69 29.79 15.79
N ILE A 7 -20.40 30.40 14.85
CA ILE A 7 -21.00 29.69 13.71
C ILE A 7 -19.90 29.07 12.83
N SER A 8 -18.82 29.81 12.55
CA SER A 8 -17.72 29.28 11.72
C SER A 8 -17.01 28.09 12.35
N VAL A 9 -16.76 28.13 13.67
CA VAL A 9 -16.11 27.04 14.41
C VAL A 9 -17.02 25.82 14.46
N LEU A 10 -18.33 26.01 14.66
CA LEU A 10 -19.33 24.94 14.63
C LEU A 10 -19.33 24.21 13.28
N ILE A 11 -19.32 24.95 12.17
CA ILE A 11 -19.31 24.37 10.82
C ILE A 11 -18.04 23.55 10.59
N VAL A 12 -16.86 24.09 10.94
CA VAL A 12 -15.58 23.37 10.79
C VAL A 12 -15.56 22.10 11.64
N ALA A 13 -16.06 22.16 12.88
CA ALA A 13 -16.15 21.00 13.75
C ALA A 13 -17.03 19.89 13.15
N ILE A 14 -18.18 20.25 12.56
CA ILE A 14 -19.06 19.29 11.87
C ILE A 14 -18.34 18.67 10.68
N CYS A 15 -17.64 19.46 9.86
CA CYS A 15 -16.87 18.94 8.73
C CYS A 15 -15.82 17.91 9.17
N ILE A 16 -15.04 18.20 10.21
CA ILE A 16 -14.03 17.27 10.74
C ILE A 16 -14.68 16.00 11.27
N ALA A 17 -15.81 16.11 11.98
CA ALA A 17 -16.56 14.97 12.48
C ALA A 17 -17.06 14.06 11.33
N LEU A 18 -17.59 14.65 10.25
CA LEU A 18 -18.03 13.92 9.05
C LEU A 18 -16.87 13.20 8.34
N LEU A 19 -15.70 13.83 8.24
CA LEU A 19 -14.51 13.16 7.70
C LEU A 19 -14.03 12.01 8.61
N ALA A 20 -14.07 12.20 9.92
CA ALA A 20 -13.61 11.20 10.90
C ALA A 20 -14.57 10.00 11.02
N LEU A 21 -15.87 10.20 10.79
CA LEU A 21 -16.87 9.13 10.84
C LEU A 21 -16.50 7.96 9.92
N GLN A 22 -15.95 8.19 8.72
CA GLN A 22 -15.51 7.09 7.83
C GLN A 22 -14.35 6.27 8.38
N ILE A 23 -13.51 6.87 9.22
CA ILE A 23 -12.36 6.23 9.85
C ILE A 23 -12.83 5.46 11.10
N ILE A 24 -13.77 6.01 11.86
CA ILE A 24 -14.31 5.43 13.10
C ILE A 24 -15.33 4.30 12.83
N VAL A 25 -16.18 4.44 11.80
CA VAL A 25 -17.21 3.45 11.44
C VAL A 25 -16.59 2.15 10.89
N LYS A 26 -15.39 2.22 10.31
CA LYS A 26 -14.63 1.02 9.99
C LYS A 26 -14.11 0.39 11.29
N LYS A 27 -14.71 -0.73 11.69
CA LYS A 27 -14.43 -1.54 12.91
C LYS A 27 -12.94 -1.78 13.21
N ASN A 28 -12.07 -1.69 12.20
CA ASN A 28 -10.61 -1.68 12.30
C ASN A 28 -10.04 -0.43 11.61
N GLY A 29 -10.32 0.77 12.13
CA GLY A 29 -10.00 2.11 11.59
C GLY A 29 -8.50 2.39 11.39
N LYS A 30 -7.82 1.51 10.67
CA LYS A 30 -6.44 1.63 10.25
C LYS A 30 -6.44 2.31 8.90
N PHE A 31 -5.61 3.34 8.79
CA PHE A 31 -5.28 3.91 7.49
C PHE A 31 -4.83 2.76 6.57
N PRO A 32 -5.39 2.64 5.36
CA PRO A 32 -5.01 1.55 4.46
C PRO A 32 -3.50 1.56 4.28
N ASN A 33 -2.85 0.40 4.46
CA ASN A 33 -1.41 0.27 4.27
C ASN A 33 -1.05 0.69 2.83
N THR A 34 -0.59 1.93 2.67
CA THR A 34 -0.10 2.51 1.41
C THR A 34 1.26 1.93 1.01
N HIS A 35 1.88 1.16 1.91
CA HIS A 35 3.09 0.42 1.58
C HIS A 35 2.76 -0.78 0.69
N VAL A 36 3.28 -0.77 -0.54
CA VAL A 36 3.04 -1.82 -1.56
C VAL A 36 3.34 -3.22 -1.02
N SER A 37 4.40 -3.39 -0.23
CA SER A 37 4.82 -4.69 0.33
C SER A 37 3.90 -5.22 1.45
N GLY A 38 3.30 -4.32 2.23
CA GLY A 38 2.43 -4.67 3.37
C GLY A 38 0.95 -4.86 3.00
N ASN A 39 0.57 -4.54 1.76
CA ASN A 39 -0.83 -4.56 1.34
C ASN A 39 -1.23 -5.91 0.76
N LEU A 40 -2.01 -6.68 1.53
CA LEU A 40 -2.59 -7.97 1.12
C LEU A 40 -3.37 -7.89 -0.20
N ALA A 41 -4.05 -6.77 -0.47
CA ALA A 41 -4.80 -6.59 -1.72
C ALA A 41 -3.88 -6.43 -2.94
N MET A 42 -2.69 -5.85 -2.78
CA MET A 42 -1.70 -5.71 -3.85
C MET A 42 -0.97 -7.03 -4.10
N ARG A 43 -0.66 -7.79 -3.04
CA ARG A 43 -0.09 -9.15 -3.16
C ARG A 43 -1.04 -10.09 -3.90
N LYS A 44 -2.35 -10.04 -3.65
CA LYS A 44 -3.35 -10.83 -4.39
C LYS A 44 -3.40 -10.50 -5.89
N ARG A 45 -2.99 -9.28 -6.29
CA ARG A 45 -2.90 -8.85 -7.68
C ARG A 45 -1.52 -9.13 -8.31
N GLY A 46 -0.61 -9.77 -7.58
CA GLY A 46 0.75 -10.06 -8.04
C GLY A 46 1.68 -8.84 -8.05
N VAL A 47 1.24 -7.69 -7.56
CA VAL A 47 2.04 -6.46 -7.59
C VAL A 47 3.01 -6.45 -6.40
N HIS A 48 4.29 -6.58 -6.70
CA HIS A 48 5.39 -6.57 -5.73
C HIS A 48 6.13 -5.22 -5.73
N CYS A 49 7.11 -5.05 -4.84
CA CYS A 49 7.95 -3.86 -4.89
C CYS A 49 8.65 -3.78 -6.25
N VAL A 50 8.81 -2.56 -6.76
CA VAL A 50 9.39 -2.33 -8.08
C VAL A 50 10.78 -2.95 -8.22
N GLN A 51 11.57 -2.98 -7.14
CA GLN A 51 12.89 -3.59 -7.12
C GLN A 51 12.85 -5.12 -7.26
N SER A 52 11.88 -5.80 -6.63
CA SER A 52 11.71 -7.25 -6.79
C SER A 52 11.25 -7.58 -8.20
N GLN A 53 10.25 -6.84 -8.71
CA GLN A 53 9.76 -7.01 -10.08
C GLN A 53 10.87 -6.75 -11.11
N ASP A 54 11.70 -5.73 -10.91
CA ASP A 54 12.85 -5.44 -11.77
C ASP A 54 13.93 -6.55 -11.69
N ARG A 55 14.20 -7.07 -10.49
CA ARG A 55 15.12 -8.22 -10.31
C ARG A 55 14.59 -9.48 -11.00
N GLU A 56 13.31 -9.79 -10.83
CA GLU A 56 12.64 -10.92 -11.47
C GLU A 56 12.66 -10.78 -13.00
N ALA A 57 12.37 -9.58 -13.54
CA ALA A 57 12.43 -9.31 -14.97
C ALA A 57 13.85 -9.48 -15.54
N ARG A 58 14.88 -9.06 -14.79
CA ARG A 58 16.29 -9.28 -15.18
C ARG A 58 16.68 -10.75 -15.17
N LEU A 59 16.21 -11.50 -14.18
CA LEU A 59 16.49 -12.94 -14.04
C LEU A 59 15.70 -13.79 -15.05
N ASN A 60 14.49 -13.37 -15.42
CA ASN A 60 13.66 -14.04 -16.41
C ASN A 60 14.10 -13.77 -17.86
N ARG A 61 15.26 -13.12 -18.05
CA ARG A 61 15.89 -13.00 -19.37
C ARG A 61 16.36 -14.39 -19.81
N PRO A 62 16.02 -14.86 -21.03
CA PRO A 62 16.25 -16.24 -21.45
C PRO A 62 17.70 -16.71 -21.34
N GLY A 63 18.69 -15.81 -21.50
CA GLY A 63 20.11 -16.15 -21.35
C GLY A 63 20.64 -16.28 -19.92
N ILE A 64 19.89 -15.90 -18.87
CA ILE A 64 20.31 -15.97 -17.46
C ILE A 64 19.64 -17.15 -16.72
N ARG A 65 18.45 -17.58 -17.17
CA ARG A 65 17.71 -18.67 -16.54
C ARG A 65 18.45 -20.02 -16.61
N GLU A 66 19.24 -20.22 -17.66
CA GLU A 66 20.01 -21.46 -17.90
C GLU A 66 21.23 -21.58 -16.97
N SER A 67 21.89 -20.46 -16.63
CA SER A 67 23.04 -20.47 -15.71
C SER A 67 22.62 -20.64 -14.25
N LEU A 68 21.46 -20.11 -13.83
CA LEU A 68 20.91 -20.35 -12.49
C LEU A 68 20.50 -21.81 -12.28
N HIS A 69 19.87 -22.45 -13.27
CA HIS A 69 19.46 -23.85 -13.18
C HIS A 69 20.68 -24.79 -13.17
N THR A 70 21.74 -24.45 -13.92
CA THR A 70 23.01 -25.19 -13.90
C THR A 70 23.73 -25.04 -12.54
N SER A 71 23.69 -23.85 -11.93
CA SER A 71 24.31 -23.61 -10.61
C SER A 71 23.57 -24.24 -9.42
N ALA A 72 22.28 -24.54 -9.58
CA ALA A 72 21.50 -25.25 -8.55
C ALA A 72 21.72 -26.77 -8.60
N SER A 73 21.96 -27.33 -9.78
CA SER A 73 22.24 -28.77 -9.95
C SER A 73 23.67 -29.19 -9.57
N SER A 74 24.59 -28.24 -9.37
CA SER A 74 25.99 -28.51 -8.98
C SER A 74 26.24 -28.49 -7.47
N ASN A 75 25.20 -28.29 -6.66
CA ASN A 75 25.26 -28.25 -5.20
C ASN A 75 24.44 -29.39 -4.53
N GLU A 76 24.04 -30.40 -5.30
CA GLU A 76 23.62 -31.73 -4.81
C GLU A 76 24.72 -32.77 -5.05
#